data_AF-A0A7S0U6A7-F1
#
_entry.id   AF-A0A7S0U6A7-F1
#
_cell.length_a   1.000
_cell.length_b   1.000
_cell.length_c   1.000
_cell.angle_alpha   90.00
_cell.angle_beta   90.00
_cell.angle_gamma   90.00
#
_symmetry.space_group_name_H-M   'P 1'
#
loop_
_entity.id
_entity.type
_entity.pdbx_description
1 polymer ?
#
loop_
_entity_poly.entity_id
_entity_poly.type
_entity_poly.pdbx_seq_one_letter_code
_entity_poly.pdbx_strand_id
1 'polypeptide(L)'
;RELYWQAYTKLSSKVSGMDGQAHCFLLYKASADGEGEVEIIDLTKRQRGLVNGGCEFVGLKLKPPEDSTAKTWCLVYSEDEAQKAWDDMMTAEPCIYITSDGVYAATRYKRALCKGLSGPLKTLKDVEACVAGLAPDKPLKNISFVGNDPPSITSYNCFLVGPSTLGPTLPATIGHIASTSTGDIYDYFLKRRSAHTVGEAEKLIATMLADVAKGQTAIVSTGKKEAATAFKNSLMKKVFVHESMSKFITAVRAE
;
A
#
# COMPACT_ATOMS: atom_id res chain seq x y z
N ARG A 1 5.00 -0.58 -29.11
CA ARG A 1 5.42 -2.00 -28.94
C ARG A 1 6.89 -2.20 -29.28
N GLU A 2 7.37 -1.77 -30.44
CA GLU A 2 8.80 -1.89 -30.81
C GLU A 2 9.73 -1.10 -29.88
N LEU A 3 9.40 0.18 -29.60
CA LEU A 3 10.12 1.01 -28.62
C LEU A 3 10.21 0.38 -27.22
N TYR A 4 9.17 -0.32 -26.78
CA TYR A 4 9.16 -1.02 -25.49
C TYR A 4 10.22 -2.11 -25.46
N TRP A 5 10.30 -2.93 -26.52
CA TRP A 5 11.28 -4.01 -26.59
C TRP A 5 12.71 -3.49 -26.76
N GLN A 6 12.91 -2.42 -27.54
CA GLN A 6 14.21 -1.74 -27.64
C GLN A 6 14.67 -1.20 -26.28
N ALA A 7 13.78 -0.51 -25.56
CA ALA A 7 14.05 -0.03 -24.20
C ALA A 7 14.35 -1.19 -23.25
N TYR A 8 13.52 -2.24 -23.27
CA TYR A 8 13.68 -3.43 -22.45
C TYR A 8 15.04 -4.08 -22.66
N THR A 9 15.45 -4.30 -23.92
CA THR A 9 16.75 -4.91 -24.25
C THR A 9 17.90 -4.05 -23.73
N LYS A 10 17.83 -2.72 -23.90
CA LYS A 10 18.86 -1.81 -23.37
C LYS A 10 18.93 -1.83 -21.83
N LEU A 11 17.79 -1.79 -21.16
CA LEU A 11 17.69 -1.87 -19.69
C LEU A 11 18.28 -3.18 -19.17
N SER A 12 17.87 -4.31 -19.76
CA SER A 12 18.34 -5.63 -19.37
C SER A 12 19.85 -5.80 -19.60
N SER A 13 20.37 -5.35 -20.74
CA SER A 13 21.80 -5.40 -21.05
C SER A 13 22.64 -4.58 -20.06
N LYS A 14 22.12 -3.41 -19.63
CA LYS A 14 22.81 -2.57 -18.63
C LYS A 14 22.94 -3.29 -17.28
N VAL A 15 21.88 -3.97 -16.84
CA VAL A 15 21.88 -4.74 -15.58
C VAL A 15 22.78 -5.96 -15.64
N SER A 16 22.78 -6.68 -16.77
CA SER A 16 23.63 -7.87 -16.94
C SER A 16 25.13 -7.56 -16.88
N GLY A 17 25.53 -6.32 -17.18
CA GLY A 17 26.90 -5.85 -17.06
C GLY A 17 27.31 -5.36 -15.67
N MET A 18 26.41 -5.38 -14.68
CA MET A 18 26.72 -4.97 -13.31
C MET A 18 27.30 -6.14 -12.49
N ASP A 19 28.31 -5.86 -11.68
CA ASP A 19 28.86 -6.85 -10.75
C ASP A 19 27.91 -7.11 -9.58
N GLY A 20 27.58 -8.38 -9.33
CA GLY A 20 26.76 -8.83 -8.19
C GLY A 20 25.24 -8.75 -8.42
N GLN A 21 24.46 -8.76 -7.32
CA GLN A 21 23.00 -8.58 -7.41
C GLN A 21 22.66 -7.11 -7.65
N ALA A 22 22.18 -6.82 -8.86
CA ALA A 22 21.79 -5.48 -9.28
C ALA A 22 20.39 -5.09 -8.78
N HIS A 23 20.31 -4.67 -7.51
CA HIS A 23 19.10 -4.04 -6.96
C HIS A 23 19.18 -2.53 -7.19
N CYS A 24 18.54 -2.05 -8.25
CA CYS A 24 18.48 -0.63 -8.63
C CYS A 24 17.17 -0.33 -9.37
N PHE A 25 16.85 0.97 -9.51
CA PHE A 25 15.87 1.40 -10.49
C PHE A 25 16.59 1.78 -11.78
N LEU A 26 15.92 1.57 -12.90
CA LEU A 26 16.42 1.91 -14.22
C LEU A 26 15.42 2.82 -14.90
N LEU A 27 15.91 3.88 -15.52
CA LEU A 27 15.10 4.81 -16.29
C LEU A 27 15.61 4.83 -17.73
N TYR A 28 14.74 4.45 -18.66
CA TYR A 28 15.02 4.62 -20.08
C TYR A 28 14.47 5.97 -20.57
N LYS A 29 15.34 6.77 -21.19
CA LYS A 29 14.98 8.04 -21.83
C LYS A 29 15.15 7.88 -23.33
N ALA A 30 14.06 7.87 -24.08
CA ALA A 30 14.12 7.87 -25.53
C ALA A 30 14.68 9.22 -26.04
N SER A 31 15.60 9.17 -27.00
CA SER A 31 16.04 10.35 -27.75
C SER A 31 15.16 10.55 -28.99
N ALA A 32 15.15 11.76 -29.55
CA ALA A 32 14.43 12.08 -30.78
C ALA A 32 14.92 11.25 -31.98
N ASP A 33 16.16 10.77 -31.94
CA ASP A 33 16.83 10.04 -33.03
C ASP A 33 16.72 8.51 -32.88
N GLY A 34 15.96 8.02 -31.89
CA GLY A 34 15.69 6.59 -31.68
C GLY A 34 16.69 5.86 -30.79
N GLU A 35 17.88 6.42 -30.55
CA GLU A 35 18.84 5.87 -29.59
C GLU A 35 18.62 6.44 -28.19
N GLY A 36 17.81 5.77 -27.36
CA GLY A 36 17.65 6.17 -25.96
C GLY A 36 18.79 5.73 -25.02
N GLU A 37 18.89 6.40 -23.88
CA GLU A 37 19.86 6.15 -22.82
C GLU A 37 19.22 5.50 -21.60
N VAL A 38 20.01 4.70 -20.87
CA VAL A 38 19.60 4.08 -19.60
C VAL A 38 20.34 4.75 -18.45
N GLU A 39 19.58 5.37 -17.55
CA GLU A 39 20.04 5.92 -16.28
C GLU A 39 19.84 4.88 -15.17
N ILE A 40 20.89 4.66 -14.36
CA ILE A 40 20.82 3.82 -13.17
C ILE A 40 20.55 4.72 -11.98
N ILE A 41 19.51 4.39 -11.22
CA ILE A 41 19.15 5.07 -9.99
C ILE A 41 19.39 4.10 -8.84
N ASP A 42 20.39 4.40 -8.03
CA ASP A 42 20.76 3.56 -6.90
C ASP A 42 19.68 3.52 -5.82
N LEU A 43 19.51 2.33 -5.23
CA LEU A 43 18.73 2.22 -4.01
C LEU A 43 19.42 2.94 -2.86
N THR A 44 18.64 3.75 -2.14
CA THR A 44 19.03 4.31 -0.85
C THR A 44 19.41 3.20 0.14
N LYS A 45 20.18 3.54 1.18
CA LYS A 45 20.59 2.58 2.23
C LYS A 45 19.40 1.81 2.82
N ARG A 46 18.27 2.49 3.04
CA ARG A 46 17.03 1.88 3.55
C ARG A 46 16.44 0.88 2.57
N GLN A 47 16.22 1.29 1.32
CA GLN A 47 15.64 0.44 0.29
C GLN A 47 16.49 -0.82 0.09
N ARG A 48 17.82 -0.65 0.03
CA ARG A 48 18.77 -1.76 -0.05
C ARG A 48 18.65 -2.71 1.14
N GLY A 49 18.54 -2.18 2.36
CA GLY A 49 18.32 -2.96 3.57
C GLY A 49 17.02 -3.78 3.55
N LEU A 50 15.95 -3.22 2.99
CA LEU A 50 14.67 -3.92 2.86
C LEU A 50 14.73 -5.05 1.83
N VAL A 51 15.31 -4.79 0.65
CA VAL A 51 15.47 -5.80 -0.40
C VAL A 51 16.36 -6.94 0.08
N ASN A 52 17.50 -6.63 0.70
CA ASN A 52 18.38 -7.64 1.32
C ASN A 52 17.72 -8.36 2.51
N GLY A 53 16.73 -7.74 3.16
CA GLY A 53 15.94 -8.30 4.26
C GLY A 53 14.80 -9.24 3.82
N GLY A 54 14.71 -9.54 2.52
CA GLY A 54 13.71 -10.43 1.94
C GLY A 54 12.41 -9.73 1.52
N CYS A 55 12.46 -8.43 1.23
CA CYS A 55 11.40 -7.75 0.49
C CYS A 55 11.56 -8.06 -1.00
N GLU A 56 10.61 -8.80 -1.55
CA GLU A 56 10.58 -9.22 -2.94
C GLU A 56 9.76 -8.25 -3.78
N PHE A 57 10.21 -7.96 -4.99
CA PHE A 57 9.37 -7.31 -6.00
C PHE A 57 8.54 -8.35 -6.75
N VAL A 58 7.25 -8.06 -6.91
CA VAL A 58 6.29 -8.92 -7.59
C VAL A 58 5.80 -8.25 -8.88
N GLY A 59 5.60 -9.05 -9.90
CA GLY A 59 5.22 -8.58 -11.23
C GLY A 59 5.56 -9.61 -12.30
N LEU A 60 5.21 -9.27 -13.54
CA LEU A 60 5.51 -10.13 -14.68
C LEU A 60 7.02 -10.11 -14.94
N LYS A 61 7.67 -11.22 -14.64
CA LYS A 61 9.08 -11.45 -14.97
C LYS A 61 9.17 -11.79 -16.45
N LEU A 62 9.39 -10.77 -17.28
CA LEU A 62 9.73 -10.99 -18.67
C LEU A 62 11.23 -11.26 -18.78
N LYS A 63 11.62 -12.03 -19.79
CA LYS A 63 13.00 -12.14 -20.26
C LYS A 63 13.15 -11.39 -21.57
N PRO A 64 14.36 -10.90 -21.92
CA PRO A 64 14.60 -10.36 -23.25
C PRO A 64 14.22 -11.40 -24.30
N PRO A 65 13.43 -11.05 -25.34
CA PRO A 65 13.06 -11.99 -26.40
C PRO A 65 14.29 -12.55 -27.13
N GLU A 66 15.33 -11.72 -27.22
CA GLU A 66 16.60 -12.02 -27.89
C GLU A 66 17.57 -12.82 -27.01
N ASP A 67 17.32 -12.94 -25.70
CA ASP A 67 18.11 -13.75 -24.76
C ASP A 67 17.21 -14.47 -23.74
N SER A 68 16.62 -15.58 -24.18
CA SER A 68 15.82 -16.46 -23.32
C SER A 68 16.63 -17.15 -22.21
N THR A 69 17.96 -17.12 -22.29
CA THR A 69 18.88 -17.72 -21.31
C THR A 69 19.34 -16.76 -20.23
N ALA A 70 18.97 -15.48 -20.32
CA ALA A 70 19.30 -14.46 -19.34
C ALA A 70 18.96 -14.92 -17.90
N LYS A 71 19.97 -14.83 -17.03
CA LYS A 71 19.84 -15.08 -15.58
C LYS A 71 19.24 -13.88 -14.84
N THR A 72 19.38 -12.71 -15.44
CA THR A 72 18.83 -11.43 -14.99
C THR A 72 17.48 -11.20 -15.66
N TRP A 73 16.58 -10.52 -14.95
CA TRP A 73 15.27 -10.12 -15.44
C TRP A 73 14.96 -8.74 -14.87
N CYS A 74 14.21 -7.95 -15.63
CA CYS A 74 13.73 -6.64 -15.20
C CYS A 74 12.21 -6.66 -15.11
N LEU A 75 11.66 -5.94 -14.14
CA LEU A 75 10.26 -5.50 -14.17
C LEU A 75 10.24 -4.16 -14.91
N VAL A 76 9.59 -4.13 -16.07
CA VAL A 76 9.56 -2.94 -16.92
C VAL A 76 8.14 -2.47 -17.08
N TYR A 77 7.93 -1.21 -16.71
CA TYR A 77 6.68 -0.49 -16.83
C TYR A 77 6.90 0.68 -17.78
N SER A 78 5.88 1.05 -18.56
CA SER A 78 5.94 2.20 -19.47
C SER A 78 4.84 3.20 -19.17
N GLU A 79 5.10 4.47 -19.49
CA GLU A 79 4.10 5.54 -19.44
C GLU A 79 3.44 5.63 -18.04
N ASP A 80 2.10 5.72 -17.99
CA ASP A 80 1.34 5.83 -16.74
C ASP A 80 1.54 4.64 -15.80
N GLU A 81 1.87 3.46 -16.33
CA GLU A 81 2.14 2.28 -15.50
C GLU A 81 3.43 2.44 -14.71
N ALA A 82 4.43 3.14 -15.27
CA ALA A 82 5.68 3.42 -14.59
C ALA A 82 5.46 4.34 -13.38
N GLN A 83 4.65 5.40 -13.55
CA GLN A 83 4.29 6.28 -12.44
C GLN A 83 3.49 5.54 -11.36
N LYS A 84 2.50 4.73 -11.75
CA LYS A 84 1.72 3.92 -10.79
C LYS A 84 2.60 2.92 -10.03
N ALA A 85 3.56 2.28 -10.70
CA ALA A 85 4.51 1.39 -10.06
C ALA A 85 5.41 2.14 -9.08
N TRP A 86 5.89 3.31 -9.47
CA TRP A 86 6.69 4.19 -8.61
C TRP A 86 5.91 4.60 -7.35
N ASP A 87 4.70 5.13 -7.52
CA ASP A 87 3.86 5.60 -6.42
C ASP A 87 3.52 4.47 -5.43
N ASP A 88 3.25 3.26 -5.93
CA ASP A 88 3.03 2.09 -5.09
C ASP A 88 4.30 1.70 -4.31
N MET A 89 5.44 1.60 -4.99
CA MET A 89 6.70 1.25 -4.33
C MET A 89 7.11 2.27 -3.26
N MET A 90 6.78 3.55 -3.45
CA MET A 90 7.17 4.60 -2.52
C MET A 90 6.14 4.82 -1.41
N THR A 91 4.86 4.83 -1.73
CA THR A 91 3.81 5.41 -0.85
C THR A 91 2.57 4.55 -0.67
N ALA A 92 2.44 3.42 -1.36
CA ALA A 92 1.27 2.57 -1.17
C ALA A 92 1.14 2.08 0.28
N GLU A 93 -0.12 1.99 0.68
CA GLU A 93 -0.49 1.39 1.95
C GLU A 93 -0.37 -0.13 1.86
N PRO A 94 0.36 -0.77 2.78
CA PRO A 94 0.51 -2.22 2.78
C PRO A 94 -0.77 -2.94 3.26
N CYS A 95 -1.09 -4.05 2.60
CA CYS A 95 -2.01 -5.05 3.11
C CYS A 95 -1.26 -6.19 3.81
N ILE A 96 -1.99 -6.95 4.62
CA ILE A 96 -1.52 -8.14 5.32
C ILE A 96 -2.39 -9.30 4.85
N TYR A 97 -1.77 -10.26 4.17
CA TYR A 97 -2.52 -11.42 3.71
C TYR A 97 -1.93 -12.71 4.24
N ILE A 98 -2.82 -13.68 4.46
CA ILE A 98 -2.52 -14.98 5.02
C ILE A 98 -2.83 -16.03 3.96
N THR A 99 -1.81 -16.76 3.53
CA THR A 99 -1.88 -17.90 2.62
C THR A 99 -1.66 -19.20 3.39
N SER A 100 -1.63 -20.34 2.70
CA SER A 100 -1.32 -21.63 3.32
C SER A 100 0.12 -21.78 3.81
N ASP A 101 1.05 -20.99 3.25
CA ASP A 101 2.49 -21.07 3.52
C ASP A 101 2.99 -19.91 4.40
N GLY A 102 2.23 -18.84 4.57
CA GLY A 102 2.71 -17.71 5.34
C GLY A 102 1.76 -16.53 5.53
N VAL A 103 2.25 -15.60 6.34
CA VAL A 103 1.70 -14.25 6.49
C VAL A 103 2.64 -13.30 5.79
N TYR A 104 2.10 -12.46 4.91
CA TYR A 104 2.86 -11.51 4.13
C TYR A 104 2.36 -10.09 4.37
N ALA A 105 3.30 -9.14 4.46
CA ALA A 105 3.01 -7.72 4.26
C ALA A 105 3.29 -7.38 2.79
N ALA A 106 2.37 -6.70 2.10
CA ALA A 106 2.50 -6.46 0.66
C ALA A 106 1.85 -5.17 0.18
N THR A 107 2.38 -4.62 -0.91
CA THR A 107 1.67 -3.69 -1.80
C THR A 107 1.43 -4.39 -3.15
N ARG A 108 1.03 -3.66 -4.20
CA ARG A 108 0.84 -4.26 -5.52
C ARG A 108 2.13 -4.85 -6.09
N TYR A 109 3.27 -4.19 -5.88
CA TYR A 109 4.54 -4.54 -6.53
C TYR A 109 5.64 -5.02 -5.59
N LYS A 110 5.39 -5.12 -4.28
CA LYS A 110 6.35 -5.69 -3.33
C LYS A 110 5.68 -6.47 -2.21
N ARG A 111 6.38 -7.47 -1.68
CA ARG A 111 5.92 -8.24 -0.51
C ARG A 111 7.09 -8.70 0.34
N ALA A 112 6.83 -8.98 1.60
CA ALA A 112 7.79 -9.64 2.48
C ALA A 112 7.09 -10.70 3.34
N LEU A 113 7.71 -11.87 3.46
CA LEU A 113 7.25 -12.91 4.38
C LEU A 113 7.50 -12.48 5.82
N CYS A 114 6.42 -12.34 6.58
CA CYS A 114 6.43 -11.96 7.99
C CYS A 114 6.53 -13.20 8.89
N LYS A 115 5.75 -14.24 8.59
CA LYS A 115 5.68 -15.48 9.38
C LYS A 115 5.39 -16.67 8.47
N GLY A 116 6.18 -17.74 8.57
CA GLY A 116 5.89 -19.00 7.87
C GLY A 116 4.75 -19.75 8.55
N LEU A 117 3.94 -20.44 7.75
CA LEU A 117 2.89 -21.34 8.21
C LEU A 117 3.12 -22.74 7.66
N SER A 118 2.74 -23.76 8.42
CA SER A 118 2.91 -25.17 8.04
C SER A 118 1.72 -25.74 7.26
N GLY A 119 0.78 -24.89 6.83
CA GLY A 119 -0.43 -25.28 6.13
C GLY A 119 -1.57 -24.27 6.26
N PRO A 120 -2.68 -24.47 5.53
CA PRO A 120 -3.83 -23.60 5.59
C PRO A 120 -4.49 -23.64 6.97
N LEU A 121 -4.95 -22.48 7.44
CA LEU A 121 -5.74 -22.35 8.66
C LEU A 121 -7.11 -22.99 8.45
N LYS A 122 -7.51 -23.88 9.36
CA LYS A 122 -8.67 -24.77 9.18
C LYS A 122 -9.89 -24.34 9.98
N THR A 123 -9.70 -23.56 11.04
CA THR A 123 -10.78 -23.08 11.90
C THR A 123 -10.71 -21.57 12.09
N LEU A 124 -11.84 -20.95 12.41
CA LEU A 124 -11.89 -19.52 12.75
C LEU A 124 -10.94 -19.20 13.93
N LYS A 125 -10.88 -20.09 14.92
CA LYS A 125 -10.00 -19.94 16.09
C LYS A 125 -8.53 -19.90 15.68
N ASP A 126 -8.12 -20.69 14.69
CA ASP A 126 -6.74 -20.65 14.17
C ASP A 126 -6.43 -19.31 13.49
N VAL A 127 -7.41 -18.75 12.78
CA VAL A 127 -7.29 -17.43 12.16
C VAL A 127 -7.16 -16.33 13.21
N GLU A 128 -8.03 -16.32 14.21
CA GLU A 128 -7.99 -15.35 15.32
C GLU A 128 -6.67 -15.46 16.09
N ALA A 129 -6.22 -16.67 16.41
CA ALA A 129 -4.94 -16.90 17.07
C ALA A 129 -3.76 -16.44 16.20
N CYS A 130 -3.82 -16.67 14.88
CA CYS A 130 -2.81 -16.19 13.96
C CYS A 130 -2.74 -14.67 13.96
N VAL A 131 -3.88 -13.99 13.80
CA VAL A 131 -4.00 -12.52 13.76
C VAL A 131 -3.59 -11.87 15.08
N ALA A 132 -4.04 -12.42 16.22
CA ALA A 132 -3.66 -11.94 17.55
C ALA A 132 -2.15 -12.05 17.76
N GLY A 133 -1.52 -13.13 17.28
CA GLY A 133 -0.07 -13.32 17.33
C GLY A 133 0.74 -12.40 16.39
N LEU A 134 0.10 -11.51 15.63
CA LEU A 134 0.77 -10.50 14.81
C LEU A 134 0.83 -9.12 15.47
N ALA A 135 0.14 -8.92 16.59
CA ALA A 135 0.04 -7.65 17.32
C ALA A 135 0.50 -7.79 18.79
N PRO A 136 0.91 -6.70 19.46
CA PRO A 136 1.27 -5.38 18.91
C PRO A 136 2.73 -5.31 18.45
N ASP A 137 3.60 -6.24 18.84
CA ASP A 137 5.05 -6.22 18.53
C ASP A 137 5.53 -7.51 17.84
N LYS A 138 5.51 -7.47 16.49
CA LYS A 138 6.16 -8.33 15.46
C LYS A 138 5.81 -9.83 15.44
N PRO A 139 5.44 -10.30 14.24
CA PRO A 139 6.44 -10.61 13.21
C PRO A 139 6.25 -9.84 11.89
N LEU A 140 5.38 -8.82 11.84
CA LEU A 140 5.17 -8.02 10.63
C LEU A 140 6.46 -7.29 10.22
N LYS A 141 6.86 -7.48 8.97
CA LYS A 141 8.02 -6.80 8.37
C LYS A 141 7.59 -5.44 7.82
N ASN A 142 8.45 -4.45 8.03
CA ASN A 142 8.33 -3.18 7.33
C ASN A 142 8.69 -3.39 5.85
N ILE A 143 7.85 -2.88 4.94
CA ILE A 143 8.10 -2.87 3.49
C ILE A 143 8.06 -1.45 2.90
N SER A 144 7.93 -0.42 3.73
CA SER A 144 7.87 0.98 3.33
C SER A 144 9.25 1.53 3.00
N PHE A 145 9.37 2.12 1.81
CA PHE A 145 10.61 2.77 1.36
C PHE A 145 10.81 4.16 1.96
N VAL A 146 9.77 4.70 2.60
CA VAL A 146 9.79 6.04 3.21
C VAL A 146 9.55 6.01 4.72
N GLY A 147 8.71 5.11 5.22
CA GLY A 147 8.28 5.04 6.63
C GLY A 147 9.00 3.98 7.45
N ASN A 148 9.19 4.23 8.76
CA ASN A 148 10.00 3.40 9.66
C ASN A 148 9.27 2.22 10.30
N ASP A 149 7.95 2.27 10.37
CA ASP A 149 7.20 1.31 11.16
C ASP A 149 6.62 0.19 10.29
N PRO A 150 6.62 -1.07 10.79
CA PRO A 150 5.81 -2.13 10.20
C PRO A 150 4.33 -1.74 10.14
N PRO A 151 3.55 -2.33 9.22
CA PRO A 151 2.12 -2.09 9.19
C PRO A 151 1.43 -2.61 10.45
N SER A 152 0.42 -1.90 10.91
CA SER A 152 -0.50 -2.36 11.94
C SER A 152 -1.69 -3.09 11.31
N ILE A 153 -2.26 -4.05 12.04
CA ILE A 153 -3.50 -4.70 11.61
C ILE A 153 -4.69 -3.76 11.84
N THR A 154 -5.51 -3.61 10.83
CA THR A 154 -6.77 -2.86 10.85
C THR A 154 -7.92 -3.79 10.47
N SER A 155 -9.15 -3.28 10.57
CA SER A 155 -10.39 -3.97 10.20
C SER A 155 -10.49 -4.36 8.71
N TYR A 156 -9.67 -3.74 7.84
CA TYR A 156 -9.77 -3.92 6.40
C TYR A 156 -8.51 -4.46 5.73
N ASN A 157 -7.34 -4.33 6.37
CA ASN A 157 -6.07 -4.67 5.72
C ASN A 157 -5.60 -6.12 5.94
N CYS A 158 -6.27 -6.90 6.79
CA CYS A 158 -5.94 -8.30 7.07
C CYS A 158 -6.98 -9.28 6.48
N PHE A 159 -6.54 -10.27 5.70
CA PHE A 159 -7.44 -11.23 5.05
C PHE A 159 -6.78 -12.54 4.60
N LEU A 160 -7.59 -13.57 4.39
CA LEU A 160 -7.16 -14.86 3.84
C LEU A 160 -7.09 -14.81 2.31
N VAL A 161 -6.09 -15.47 1.75
CA VAL A 161 -5.82 -15.55 0.31
C VAL A 161 -5.74 -17.01 -0.13
N GLY A 162 -6.36 -17.29 -1.28
CA GLY A 162 -6.38 -18.59 -1.92
C GLY A 162 -7.59 -19.44 -1.55
N PRO A 163 -7.60 -20.71 -1.95
CA PRO A 163 -8.67 -21.65 -1.62
C PRO A 163 -8.81 -21.77 -0.10
N SER A 164 -10.02 -21.55 0.42
CA SER A 164 -10.32 -21.70 1.84
C SER A 164 -11.70 -22.29 2.03
N THR A 165 -11.81 -23.26 2.93
CA THR A 165 -13.10 -23.81 3.38
C THR A 165 -13.81 -22.90 4.40
N LEU A 166 -13.13 -21.84 4.87
CA LEU A 166 -13.63 -20.96 5.92
C LEU A 166 -14.46 -19.78 5.39
N GLY A 167 -14.50 -19.51 4.09
CA GLY A 167 -15.10 -18.29 3.51
C GLY A 167 -16.45 -17.88 4.14
N PRO A 168 -17.47 -18.76 4.20
CA PRO A 168 -18.76 -18.46 4.81
C PRO A 168 -18.77 -18.28 6.33
N THR A 169 -17.72 -18.74 7.02
CA THR A 169 -17.61 -18.76 8.50
C THR A 169 -16.79 -17.62 9.08
N LEU A 170 -16.17 -16.78 8.24
CA LEU A 170 -15.31 -15.68 8.69
C LEU A 170 -16.13 -14.47 9.15
N PRO A 171 -15.73 -13.79 10.25
CA PRO A 171 -16.25 -12.48 10.62
C PRO A 171 -16.02 -11.47 9.50
N ALA A 172 -16.89 -10.46 9.37
CA ALA A 172 -16.76 -9.41 8.36
C ALA A 172 -15.42 -8.64 8.41
N THR A 173 -14.81 -8.58 9.60
CA THR A 173 -13.50 -7.97 9.85
C THR A 173 -12.35 -8.75 9.23
N ILE A 174 -12.52 -10.04 8.93
CA ILE A 174 -11.52 -10.87 8.25
C ILE A 174 -11.98 -11.14 6.83
N GLY A 175 -11.24 -10.59 5.86
CA GLY A 175 -11.54 -10.83 4.46
C GLY A 175 -11.15 -12.22 3.97
N HIS A 176 -11.67 -12.59 2.82
CA HIS A 176 -11.24 -13.75 2.05
C HIS A 176 -11.33 -13.45 0.56
N ILE A 177 -10.29 -13.83 -0.19
CA ILE A 177 -10.29 -13.85 -1.64
C ILE A 177 -9.72 -15.19 -2.14
N ALA A 178 -10.46 -15.84 -3.03
CA ALA A 178 -10.03 -17.07 -3.70
C ALA A 178 -9.19 -16.79 -4.96
N SER A 179 -8.09 -16.04 -4.81
CA SER A 179 -7.10 -15.79 -5.87
C SER A 179 -5.69 -15.98 -5.34
N THR A 180 -4.73 -16.20 -6.24
CA THR A 180 -3.29 -16.23 -5.96
C THR A 180 -2.53 -15.13 -6.73
N SER A 181 -3.23 -14.37 -7.58
CA SER A 181 -2.67 -13.23 -8.31
C SER A 181 -2.41 -12.08 -7.36
N THR A 182 -1.18 -11.55 -7.35
CA THR A 182 -0.80 -10.41 -6.50
C THR A 182 -1.59 -9.15 -6.83
N GLY A 183 -1.97 -8.98 -8.10
CA GLY A 183 -2.85 -7.88 -8.53
C GLY A 183 -4.23 -7.99 -7.88
N ASP A 184 -4.89 -9.14 -8.01
CA ASP A 184 -6.22 -9.38 -7.47
C ASP A 184 -6.26 -9.25 -5.94
N ILE A 185 -5.22 -9.77 -5.27
CA ILE A 185 -5.05 -9.69 -3.82
C ILE A 185 -5.02 -8.22 -3.37
N TYR A 186 -4.24 -7.38 -4.07
CA TYR A 186 -4.14 -5.98 -3.72
C TYR A 186 -5.41 -5.20 -4.10
N ASP A 187 -6.07 -5.53 -5.21
CA ASP A 187 -7.35 -4.91 -5.57
C ASP A 187 -8.47 -5.24 -4.58
N TYR A 188 -8.47 -6.47 -4.07
CA TYR A 188 -9.36 -6.84 -2.98
C TYR A 188 -9.11 -6.03 -1.71
N PHE A 189 -7.85 -5.82 -1.35
CA PHE A 189 -7.49 -4.90 -0.26
C PHE A 189 -8.03 -3.49 -0.50
N LEU A 190 -7.78 -2.92 -1.67
CA LEU A 190 -8.25 -1.56 -2.01
C LEU A 190 -9.77 -1.47 -1.92
N LYS A 191 -10.50 -2.49 -2.38
CA LYS A 191 -11.95 -2.58 -2.25
C LYS A 191 -12.40 -2.60 -0.79
N ARG A 192 -11.75 -3.40 0.06
CA ARG A 192 -12.05 -3.46 1.51
C ARG A 192 -11.77 -2.13 2.19
N ARG A 193 -10.63 -1.50 1.89
CA ARG A 193 -10.26 -0.19 2.42
C ARG A 193 -11.31 0.86 2.03
N SER A 194 -11.69 0.93 0.76
CA SER A 194 -12.71 1.87 0.30
C SER A 194 -14.06 1.64 0.98
N ALA A 195 -14.51 0.39 1.10
CA ALA A 195 -15.74 0.05 1.80
C ALA A 195 -15.70 0.44 3.29
N HIS A 196 -14.56 0.21 3.95
CA HIS A 196 -14.36 0.63 5.33
C HIS A 196 -14.41 2.15 5.48
N THR A 197 -13.67 2.90 4.66
CA THR A 197 -13.65 4.37 4.70
C THR A 197 -15.04 4.97 4.45
N VAL A 198 -15.80 4.41 3.51
CA VAL A 198 -17.19 4.82 3.27
C VAL A 198 -18.05 4.54 4.50
N GLY A 199 -17.97 3.34 5.08
CA GLY A 199 -18.72 2.99 6.29
C GLY A 199 -18.38 3.87 7.50
N GLU A 200 -17.11 4.23 7.69
CA GLU A 200 -16.70 5.17 8.74
C GLU A 200 -17.22 6.59 8.49
N ALA A 201 -17.23 7.04 7.23
CA ALA A 201 -17.83 8.32 6.86
C ALA A 201 -19.35 8.34 7.12
N GLU A 202 -20.05 7.26 6.78
CA GLU A 202 -21.49 7.11 7.05
C GLU A 202 -21.80 7.16 8.57
N LYS A 203 -21.00 6.48 9.40
CA LYS A 203 -21.12 6.54 10.86
C LYS A 203 -20.91 7.94 11.40
N LEU A 204 -19.92 8.66 10.86
CA LEU A 204 -19.64 10.04 11.24
C LEU A 204 -20.84 10.94 10.89
N ILE A 205 -21.38 10.82 9.68
CA ILE A 205 -22.56 11.55 9.23
C ILE A 205 -23.77 11.22 10.12
N ALA A 206 -24.01 9.95 10.43
CA ALA A 206 -25.12 9.54 11.29
C ALA A 206 -25.00 10.14 12.71
N THR A 207 -23.78 10.21 13.24
CA THR A 207 -23.51 10.84 14.54
C THR A 207 -23.76 12.34 14.47
N MET A 208 -23.30 13.02 13.41
CA MET A 208 -23.59 14.44 13.19
C MET A 208 -25.08 14.73 13.13
N LEU A 209 -25.85 13.89 12.42
CA LEU A 209 -27.31 14.03 12.31
C LEU A 209 -27.99 13.83 13.67
N ALA A 210 -27.54 12.85 14.46
CA ALA A 210 -28.06 12.61 15.80
C ALA A 210 -27.77 13.79 16.74
N ASP A 211 -26.59 14.41 16.64
CA ASP A 211 -26.22 15.58 17.43
C ASP A 211 -27.09 16.79 17.05
N VAL A 212 -27.28 17.04 15.74
CA VAL A 212 -28.18 18.08 15.25
C VAL A 212 -29.60 17.89 15.78
N ALA A 213 -30.11 16.65 15.77
CA ALA A 213 -31.45 16.35 16.30
C ALA A 213 -31.57 16.59 17.81
N LYS A 214 -30.47 16.51 18.56
CA LYS A 214 -30.40 16.86 19.99
C LYS A 214 -30.19 18.35 20.23
N GLY A 215 -30.21 19.19 19.19
CA GLY A 215 -29.86 20.61 19.28
C GLY A 215 -28.37 20.87 19.52
N GLN A 216 -27.53 19.83 19.40
CA GLN A 216 -26.08 19.92 19.51
C GLN A 216 -25.50 20.28 18.14
N THR A 217 -24.49 21.14 18.10
CA THR A 217 -23.78 21.44 16.86
C THR A 217 -22.70 20.38 16.67
N ALA A 218 -22.81 19.56 15.63
CA ALA A 218 -21.83 18.51 15.34
C ALA A 218 -20.42 19.12 15.13
N ILE A 219 -19.42 18.59 15.84
CA ILE A 219 -18.03 19.08 15.81
C ILE A 219 -17.21 18.14 14.93
N VAL A 220 -16.68 18.64 13.81
CA VAL A 220 -15.65 17.93 13.04
C VAL A 220 -14.29 18.48 13.40
N SER A 221 -13.50 17.71 14.12
CA SER A 221 -12.08 18.02 14.29
C SER A 221 -11.35 17.65 13.00
N THR A 222 -10.81 18.65 12.31
CA THR A 222 -9.73 18.47 11.34
C THR A 222 -8.54 19.27 11.83
N GLY A 223 -7.31 18.80 11.55
CA GLY A 223 -6.11 19.53 11.93
C GLY A 223 -6.12 20.96 11.37
N LYS A 224 -5.33 21.87 11.97
CA LYS A 224 -5.28 23.28 11.58
C LYS A 224 -5.04 23.49 10.08
N LYS A 225 -4.32 22.57 9.42
CA LYS A 225 -3.99 22.62 8.00
C LYS A 225 -5.18 22.25 7.11
N GLU A 226 -5.89 21.16 7.42
CA GLU A 226 -7.09 20.78 6.67
C GLU A 226 -8.22 21.80 6.85
N ALA A 227 -8.39 22.34 8.07
CA ALA A 227 -9.35 23.40 8.35
C ALA A 227 -9.06 24.68 7.54
N ALA A 228 -7.79 25.07 7.41
CA ALA A 228 -7.39 26.23 6.62
C ALA A 228 -7.62 26.03 5.10
N THR A 229 -7.41 24.83 4.58
CA THR A 229 -7.70 24.47 3.19
C THR A 229 -9.21 24.46 2.91
N ALA A 230 -10.00 23.88 3.81
CA ALA A 230 -11.46 23.87 3.69
C ALA A 230 -12.08 25.28 3.78
N PHE A 231 -11.52 26.15 4.63
CA PHE A 231 -11.89 27.56 4.72
C PHE A 231 -11.53 28.33 3.43
N LYS A 232 -10.31 28.17 2.91
CA LYS A 232 -9.87 28.79 1.64
C LYS A 232 -10.72 28.34 0.44
N ASN A 233 -11.14 27.07 0.42
CA ASN A 233 -12.01 26.53 -0.63
C ASN A 233 -13.50 26.85 -0.41
N SER A 234 -13.85 27.72 0.55
CA SER A 234 -15.23 28.13 0.88
C SER A 234 -16.18 26.97 1.27
N LEU A 235 -15.64 25.79 1.59
CA LEU A 235 -16.41 24.64 2.03
C LEU A 235 -16.91 24.81 3.47
N MET A 236 -16.29 25.68 4.25
CA MET A 236 -16.76 26.04 5.60
C MET A 236 -17.00 27.56 5.70
N LYS A 237 -18.28 27.97 5.66
CA LYS A 237 -18.71 29.37 5.91
C LYS A 237 -18.70 29.76 7.39
N LYS A 238 -18.50 28.82 8.30
CA LYS A 238 -18.44 29.02 9.76
C LYS A 238 -17.23 28.28 10.30
N VAL A 239 -16.36 29.00 11.02
CA VAL A 239 -15.23 28.42 11.74
C VAL A 239 -15.70 28.15 13.17
N PHE A 240 -15.59 26.90 13.60
CA PHE A 240 -16.00 26.47 14.93
C PHE A 240 -14.78 26.18 15.80
N VAL A 241 -14.86 26.63 17.05
CA VAL A 241 -13.75 26.58 18.02
C VAL A 241 -14.21 25.75 19.21
N HIS A 242 -13.39 24.78 19.60
CA HIS A 242 -13.66 23.89 20.74
C HIS A 242 -13.75 24.69 22.06
N GLU A 243 -14.65 24.31 22.97
CA GLU A 243 -14.90 25.05 24.23
C GLU A 243 -13.67 25.13 25.14
N SER A 244 -12.74 24.18 25.03
CA SER A 244 -11.45 24.22 25.74
C SER A 244 -10.54 25.37 25.31
N MET A 245 -10.80 26.00 24.16
CA MET A 245 -10.11 27.21 23.69
C MET A 245 -10.79 28.48 24.23
N SER A 246 -11.16 28.45 25.51
CA SER A 246 -11.91 29.50 26.20
C SER A 246 -11.29 30.89 26.01
N LYS A 247 -9.96 31.00 26.09
CA LYS A 247 -9.24 32.27 25.86
C LYS A 247 -9.43 32.85 24.46
N PHE A 248 -9.42 32.00 23.42
CA PHE A 248 -9.63 32.43 22.03
C PHE A 248 -11.08 32.89 21.84
N ILE A 249 -12.04 32.13 22.38
CA ILE A 249 -13.47 32.45 22.32
C ILE A 249 -13.75 33.79 23.00
N THR A 250 -13.16 34.04 24.18
CA THR A 250 -13.31 35.30 24.90
C THR A 250 -12.74 36.48 24.12
N ALA A 251 -11.57 36.34 23.50
CA ALA A 251 -10.94 37.40 22.73
C ALA A 251 -11.76 37.80 21.49
N VAL A 252 -12.26 36.83 20.74
CA VAL A 252 -13.07 37.08 19.53
C VAL A 252 -14.44 37.68 19.85
N ARG A 253 -15.00 37.42 21.04
CA ARG A 253 -16.28 38.01 21.48
C ARG A 253 -16.15 39.45 22.02
N ALA A 254 -14.92 39.92 22.26
CA ALA A 254 -14.65 41.23 22.83
C ALA A 254 -14.41 42.31 21.76
N GLU A 255 -14.22 41.92 20.50
CA GLU A 255 -14.34 42.76 19.31
C GLU A 255 -15.78 42.75 18.78
#